data_AF-A0A329RB87-F1
#
_entry.id   AF-A0A329RB87-F1
#
_cell.length_a   1.000
_cell.length_b   1.000
_cell.length_c   1.000
_cell.angle_alpha   90.00
_cell.angle_beta   90.00
_cell.angle_gamma   90.00
#
_symmetry.space_group_name_H-M   'P 1'
#
loop_
_entity.id
_entity.type
_entity.pdbx_description
1 polymer ?
#
loop_
_entity_poly.entity_id
_entity_poly.type
_entity_poly.pdbx_seq_one_letter_code
_entity_poly.pdbx_strand_id
1 'polypeptide(L)'
;MKLYLKPSQHAKQAQFMALTSETWPGMLVQARANYHKQKTLDGPFVVHMFMYAAKEVRQGIRRATSTRIAEAAEAINSYLAERQDVRVGNIARTHWGISHAHQPDDASVTLPESATFRKMQHLDAMSASRHEGDREEGVYCTLTVILNSSRDMQPTFNIEELRAVIQLPKYSLIAEGLFSNFQRQLEPAVNMEDINHVSD
;
A
#
# COMPACT_ATOMS: atom_id res chain seq x y z
N MET A 1 -21.78 20.93 -11.77
CA MET A 1 -22.35 19.60 -11.48
C MET A 1 -23.47 19.35 -12.48
N LYS A 2 -23.40 18.29 -13.29
CA LYS A 2 -24.41 18.01 -14.32
C LYS A 2 -25.17 16.73 -13.95
N LEU A 3 -26.49 16.83 -13.93
CA LEU A 3 -27.40 15.74 -13.62
C LEU A 3 -28.04 15.27 -14.93
N TYR A 4 -28.26 13.97 -15.06
CA TYR A 4 -28.76 13.36 -16.28
C TYR A 4 -29.91 12.42 -15.96
N LEU A 5 -30.88 12.35 -16.87
CA LEU A 5 -32.00 11.43 -16.81
C LEU A 5 -31.81 10.29 -17.81
N LYS A 6 -32.08 9.07 -17.36
CA LYS A 6 -32.23 7.92 -18.25
C LYS A 6 -33.68 7.85 -18.76
N PRO A 7 -33.94 8.06 -20.08
CA PRO A 7 -35.31 8.25 -20.59
C PRO A 7 -36.12 6.95 -20.74
N SER A 8 -35.46 5.79 -20.73
CA SER A 8 -36.09 4.46 -20.75
C SER A 8 -35.15 3.41 -20.16
N GLN A 9 -35.68 2.25 -19.73
CA GLN A 9 -34.87 1.20 -19.09
C GLN A 9 -33.71 0.69 -19.96
N HIS A 10 -33.87 0.66 -21.29
CA HIS A 10 -32.86 0.17 -22.22
C HIS A 10 -32.06 1.29 -22.91
N ALA A 11 -32.24 2.55 -22.49
CA ALA A 11 -31.46 3.66 -23.04
C ALA A 11 -29.97 3.50 -22.73
N LYS A 12 -29.13 3.64 -23.77
CA LYS A 12 -27.67 3.67 -23.62
C LYS A 12 -27.24 4.98 -22.96
N GLN A 13 -26.06 5.00 -22.32
CA GLN A 13 -25.54 6.20 -21.65
C GLN A 13 -25.46 7.42 -22.56
N ALA A 14 -25.11 7.23 -23.84
CA ALA A 14 -25.09 8.30 -24.85
C ALA A 14 -26.46 8.96 -25.09
N GLN A 15 -27.55 8.31 -24.69
CA GLN A 15 -28.93 8.79 -24.82
C GLN A 15 -29.45 9.42 -23.51
N PHE A 16 -28.59 9.54 -22.49
CA PHE A 16 -28.97 10.21 -21.25
C PHE A 16 -29.10 11.71 -21.50
N MET A 17 -30.17 12.28 -20.98
CA MET A 17 -30.52 13.66 -21.25
C MET A 17 -30.12 14.53 -20.07
N ALA A 18 -29.45 15.66 -20.32
CA ALA A 18 -29.07 16.59 -19.27
C ALA A 18 -30.30 17.23 -18.63
N LEU A 19 -30.39 17.14 -17.31
CA LEU A 19 -31.44 17.75 -16.51
C LEU A 19 -31.09 19.19 -16.18
N THR A 20 -31.91 20.11 -16.67
CA THR A 20 -31.96 21.50 -16.23
C THR A 20 -33.32 21.76 -15.58
N SER A 21 -33.43 22.87 -14.83
CA SER A 21 -34.71 23.31 -14.25
C SER A 21 -35.81 23.48 -15.30
N GLU A 22 -35.44 23.88 -16.51
CA GLU A 22 -36.34 24.12 -17.63
C GLU A 22 -36.77 22.83 -18.33
N THR A 23 -35.88 21.83 -18.44
CA THR A 23 -36.16 20.61 -19.19
C THR A 23 -36.78 19.49 -18.34
N TRP A 24 -36.62 19.56 -17.02
CA TRP A 24 -37.10 18.53 -16.08
C TRP A 24 -38.58 18.16 -16.23
N PRO A 25 -39.54 19.11 -16.29
CA PRO A 25 -40.96 18.75 -16.38
C PRO A 25 -41.28 18.00 -17.67
N GLY A 26 -40.73 18.43 -18.81
CA GLY A 26 -40.93 17.77 -20.09
C GLY A 26 -40.34 16.36 -20.14
N MET A 27 -39.16 16.18 -19.54
CA MET A 27 -38.49 14.88 -19.49
C MET A 27 -39.21 13.87 -18.59
N LEU A 28 -39.81 14.31 -17.48
CA LEU A 28 -40.66 13.46 -16.65
C LEU A 28 -41.91 12.99 -17.40
N VAL A 29 -42.56 13.89 -18.14
CA VAL A 29 -43.72 13.55 -18.98
C VAL A 29 -43.34 12.50 -20.02
N GLN A 30 -42.19 12.68 -20.68
CA GLN A 30 -41.69 11.73 -21.68
C GLN A 30 -41.32 10.36 -21.07
N ALA A 31 -40.63 10.35 -19.94
CA ALA A 31 -40.29 9.11 -19.23
C ALA A 31 -41.56 8.36 -18.78
N ARG A 32 -42.56 9.09 -18.29
CA ARG A 32 -43.87 8.53 -17.91
C ARG A 32 -44.64 8.00 -19.11
N ALA A 33 -44.62 8.70 -20.24
CA ALA A 33 -45.23 8.22 -21.48
C ALA A 33 -44.54 6.94 -21.99
N ASN A 34 -43.22 6.85 -21.90
CA ASN A 34 -42.47 5.65 -22.26
C ASN A 34 -42.80 4.47 -21.34
N TYR A 35 -42.97 4.72 -20.05
CA TYR A 35 -43.40 3.71 -19.08
C TYR A 35 -44.76 3.09 -19.44
N HIS A 36 -45.77 3.92 -19.75
CA HIS A 36 -47.11 3.43 -20.11
C HIS A 36 -47.16 2.66 -21.45
N LYS A 37 -46.13 2.80 -22.30
CA LYS A 37 -46.02 2.05 -23.56
C LYS A 37 -45.49 0.63 -23.36
N GLN A 38 -44.97 0.30 -22.18
CA GLN A 38 -44.41 -1.02 -21.90
C GLN A 38 -45.53 -1.99 -21.50
N LYS A 39 -45.75 -3.03 -22.32
CA LYS A 39 -46.80 -4.04 -22.10
C LYS A 39 -46.41 -5.17 -21.15
N THR A 40 -45.13 -5.25 -20.77
CA THR A 40 -44.52 -6.41 -20.09
C THR A 40 -43.91 -6.09 -18.73
N LEU A 41 -44.02 -4.85 -18.26
CA LEU A 41 -43.44 -4.42 -16.99
C LEU A 41 -44.53 -4.25 -15.95
N ASP A 42 -44.48 -5.08 -14.92
CA ASP A 42 -45.30 -4.96 -13.73
C ASP A 42 -44.44 -4.37 -12.60
N GLY A 43 -44.79 -3.17 -12.13
CA GLY A 43 -43.99 -2.45 -11.15
C GLY A 43 -44.40 -0.99 -10.96
N PRO A 44 -43.71 -0.24 -10.09
CA PRO A 44 -43.88 1.20 -9.96
C PRO A 44 -43.08 1.97 -11.03
N PHE A 45 -43.54 3.17 -11.36
CA PHE A 45 -42.78 4.11 -12.20
C PHE A 45 -41.53 4.60 -11.44
N VAL A 46 -40.34 4.20 -11.92
CA VAL A 46 -39.05 4.59 -11.34
C VAL A 46 -38.23 5.37 -12.35
N VAL A 47 -37.63 6.47 -11.89
CA VAL A 47 -36.81 7.37 -12.69
C VAL A 47 -35.36 7.27 -12.21
N HIS A 48 -34.44 6.90 -13.11
CA HIS A 48 -33.01 6.81 -12.78
C HIS A 48 -32.30 8.11 -13.16
N MET A 49 -31.69 8.74 -12.16
CA MET A 49 -30.93 9.98 -12.30
C MET A 49 -29.44 9.69 -12.08
N PHE A 50 -28.60 10.17 -12.99
CA PHE A 50 -27.17 9.97 -12.97
C PHE A 50 -26.46 11.30 -12.79
N MET A 51 -25.45 11.30 -11.94
CA MET A 51 -24.69 12.49 -11.61
C MET A 51 -23.22 12.21 -11.82
N TYR A 52 -22.59 13.03 -12.66
CA TYR A 52 -21.15 12.94 -12.86
C TYR A 52 -20.49 14.05 -12.04
N ALA A 53 -19.85 13.64 -10.95
CA ALA A 53 -18.88 14.47 -10.28
C ALA A 53 -17.57 14.40 -11.06
N ALA A 54 -16.88 15.53 -11.22
CA ALA A 54 -15.49 15.48 -11.62
C ALA A 54 -14.76 14.62 -10.59
N LYS A 55 -14.00 13.62 -11.06
CA LYS A 55 -13.08 12.91 -10.18
C LYS A 55 -12.15 13.97 -9.60
N GLU A 56 -12.17 14.15 -8.28
CA GLU A 56 -11.15 14.93 -7.61
C GLU A 56 -9.81 14.38 -8.11
N VAL A 57 -8.96 15.25 -8.66
CA VAL A 57 -7.64 14.87 -9.14
C VAL A 57 -6.83 14.51 -7.91
N ARG A 58 -7.04 13.30 -7.38
CA ARG A 58 -6.00 12.62 -6.63
C ARG A 58 -4.88 12.54 -7.64
N GLN A 59 -3.84 13.35 -7.43
CA GLN A 59 -2.61 13.22 -8.18
C GLN A 59 -2.30 11.73 -8.20
N GLY A 60 -2.26 11.13 -9.41
CA GLY A 60 -2.21 9.68 -9.57
C GLY A 60 -1.05 9.08 -8.78
N ILE A 61 -1.07 7.77 -8.54
CA ILE A 61 0.04 7.06 -7.94
C ILE A 61 1.27 7.32 -8.83
N ARG A 62 2.16 8.21 -8.40
CA ARG A 62 3.36 8.58 -9.15
C ARG A 62 4.40 7.49 -8.98
N ARG A 63 5.29 7.28 -9.95
CA ARG A 63 6.42 6.36 -9.77
C ARG A 63 7.48 6.95 -8.84
N ALA A 64 8.09 6.10 -8.02
CA ALA A 64 9.30 6.42 -7.28
C ALA A 64 10.49 6.31 -8.25
N THR A 65 10.77 7.38 -9.00
CA THR A 65 11.96 7.44 -9.87
C THR A 65 13.21 7.68 -9.05
N SER A 66 14.39 7.37 -9.62
CA SER A 66 15.67 7.61 -8.95
C SER A 66 15.84 9.06 -8.45
N THR A 67 15.41 10.04 -9.24
CA THR A 67 15.42 11.47 -8.88
C THR A 67 14.52 11.75 -7.67
N ARG A 68 13.27 11.29 -7.69
CA ARG A 68 12.31 11.54 -6.59
C ARG A 68 12.68 10.82 -5.31
N ILE A 69 13.31 9.65 -5.41
CA ILE A 69 13.86 8.94 -4.26
C ILE A 69 15.04 9.71 -3.66
N ALA A 70 15.88 10.34 -4.49
CA ALA A 70 16.97 11.19 -4.00
C ALA A 70 16.42 12.44 -3.30
N GLU A 71 15.45 13.14 -3.89
CA GLU A 71 14.76 14.28 -3.28
C GLU A 71 14.07 13.88 -1.97
N ALA A 72 13.35 12.76 -1.96
CA ALA A 72 12.72 12.23 -0.76
C ALA A 72 13.76 11.87 0.32
N ALA A 73 14.91 11.29 -0.06
CA ALA A 73 15.98 10.97 0.87
C ALA A 73 16.59 12.24 1.49
N GLU A 74 16.77 13.30 0.71
CA GLU A 74 17.25 14.60 1.20
C GLU A 74 16.23 15.22 2.17
N ALA A 75 14.95 15.24 1.82
CA ALA A 75 13.89 15.74 2.68
C ALA A 75 13.79 14.94 4.00
N ILE A 76 13.93 13.62 3.95
CA ILE A 76 13.99 12.75 5.13
C ILE A 76 15.24 13.03 5.97
N ASN A 77 16.39 13.26 5.35
CA ASN A 77 17.62 13.60 6.08
C ASN A 77 17.48 14.93 6.82
N SER A 78 16.90 15.96 6.19
CA SER A 78 16.59 17.22 6.86
C SER A 78 15.63 17.02 8.04
N TYR A 79 14.55 16.25 7.84
CA TYR A 79 13.61 15.91 8.90
C TYR A 79 14.27 15.21 10.09
N LEU A 80 15.20 14.29 9.83
CA LEU A 80 15.94 13.58 10.88
C LEU A 80 17.01 14.44 11.55
N ALA A 81 17.60 15.41 10.84
CA ALA A 81 18.56 16.34 11.42
C ALA A 81 17.90 17.25 12.48
N GLU A 82 16.64 17.63 12.26
CA GLU A 82 15.84 18.39 13.21
C GLU A 82 15.38 17.56 14.43
N ARG A 83 15.34 16.23 14.31
CA ARG A 83 14.81 15.30 15.33
C ARG A 83 15.87 14.29 15.78
N GLN A 84 16.69 14.71 16.75
CA GLN A 84 17.76 13.86 17.31
C GLN A 84 17.25 12.65 18.10
N ASP A 85 15.96 12.63 18.48
CA ASP A 85 15.29 11.54 19.17
C ASP A 85 14.93 10.37 18.24
N VAL A 86 14.87 10.60 16.93
CA VAL A 86 14.44 9.60 15.96
C VAL A 86 15.65 8.99 15.25
N ARG A 87 15.94 7.72 15.54
CA ARG A 87 16.95 6.93 14.80
C ARG A 87 16.26 5.92 13.89
N VAL A 88 16.59 6.00 12.59
CA VAL A 88 16.08 5.08 11.57
C VAL A 88 17.27 4.46 10.86
N GLY A 89 17.32 3.13 10.81
CA GLY A 89 18.37 2.40 10.10
C GLY A 89 18.17 2.41 8.58
N ASN A 90 19.11 1.79 7.86
CA ASN A 90 19.21 1.89 6.41
C ASN A 90 18.04 1.19 5.69
N ILE A 91 17.54 0.07 6.22
CA ILE A 91 16.45 -0.69 5.61
C ILE A 91 15.15 0.12 5.70
N ALA A 92 14.82 0.60 6.90
CA ALA A 92 13.64 1.43 7.13
C ALA A 92 13.72 2.77 6.41
N ARG A 93 14.90 3.42 6.38
CA ARG A 93 15.11 4.68 5.65
C ARG A 93 14.91 4.50 4.14
N THR A 94 15.37 3.40 3.57
CA THR A 94 15.20 3.10 2.15
C THR A 94 13.72 2.97 1.78
N HIS A 95 12.97 2.17 2.53
CA HIS A 95 11.53 2.02 2.30
C HIS A 95 10.76 3.33 2.50
N TRP A 96 11.15 4.14 3.49
CA TRP A 96 10.55 5.44 3.71
C TRP A 96 10.79 6.37 2.52
N GLY A 97 12.02 6.43 2.00
CA GLY A 97 12.35 7.19 0.79
C GLY A 97 11.49 6.79 -0.42
N ILE A 98 11.34 5.48 -0.67
CA ILE A 98 10.50 4.97 -1.77
C ILE A 98 9.02 5.33 -1.54
N SER A 99 8.50 5.08 -0.35
CA SER A 99 7.10 5.37 0.00
C SER A 99 6.79 6.86 -0.10
N HIS A 100 7.73 7.71 0.29
CA HIS A 100 7.62 9.16 0.19
C HIS A 100 7.75 9.64 -1.26
N ALA A 101 8.62 9.04 -2.07
CA ALA A 101 8.74 9.35 -3.49
C ALA A 101 7.46 9.05 -4.29
N HIS A 102 6.56 8.20 -3.79
CA HIS A 102 5.23 7.99 -4.36
C HIS A 102 4.21 9.10 -4.01
N GLN A 103 4.48 9.92 -3.00
CA GLN A 103 3.62 11.01 -2.56
C GLN A 103 3.66 12.21 -3.53
N PRO A 104 2.66 13.11 -3.49
CA PRO A 104 2.74 14.40 -4.20
C PRO A 104 3.87 15.28 -3.66
N ASP A 105 4.34 16.24 -4.47
CA ASP A 105 5.50 17.09 -4.11
C ASP A 105 5.24 17.98 -2.89
N ASP A 106 3.97 18.30 -2.64
CA ASP A 106 3.54 19.10 -1.48
C ASP A 106 3.36 18.26 -0.19
N ALA A 107 3.65 16.96 -0.24
CA ALA A 107 3.52 16.09 0.92
C ALA A 107 4.59 16.41 1.97
N SER A 108 4.15 16.72 3.19
CA SER A 108 5.05 16.88 4.32
C SER A 108 5.71 15.56 4.70
N VAL A 109 7.02 15.60 4.93
CA VAL A 109 7.76 14.44 5.48
C VAL A 109 7.31 14.20 6.92
N THR A 110 6.75 13.01 7.17
CA THR A 110 6.36 12.55 8.51
C THR A 110 6.88 11.14 8.75
N LEU A 111 7.18 10.82 10.01
CA LEU A 111 7.57 9.46 10.39
C LEU A 111 6.44 8.46 10.06
N PRO A 112 6.68 7.42 9.25
CA PRO A 112 5.64 6.46 8.91
C PRO A 112 5.22 5.61 10.12
N GLU A 113 3.92 5.35 10.25
CA GLU A 113 3.38 4.47 11.31
C GLU A 113 3.02 3.06 10.82
N SER A 114 3.27 2.77 9.52
CA SER A 114 2.84 1.54 8.89
C SER A 114 3.51 0.30 9.51
N ALA A 115 2.77 -0.82 9.52
CA ALA A 115 3.29 -2.10 10.03
C ALA A 115 4.56 -2.53 9.30
N THR A 116 4.64 -2.29 7.98
CA THR A 116 5.82 -2.57 7.16
C THR A 116 7.02 -1.74 7.61
N PHE A 117 6.84 -0.45 7.88
CA PHE A 117 7.92 0.41 8.37
C PHE A 117 8.42 -0.02 9.75
N ARG A 118 7.52 -0.38 10.67
CA ARG A 118 7.90 -0.95 11.98
C ARG A 118 8.70 -2.25 11.83
N LYS A 119 8.28 -3.13 10.91
CA LYS A 119 9.02 -4.36 10.60
C LYS A 119 10.43 -4.06 10.09
N MET A 120 10.60 -3.04 9.25
CA MET A 120 11.92 -2.65 8.74
C MET A 120 12.80 -2.03 9.82
N GLN A 121 12.23 -1.23 10.73
CA GLN A 121 12.97 -0.75 11.91
C GLN A 121 13.43 -1.91 12.81
N HIS A 122 12.60 -2.92 12.98
CA HIS A 122 12.98 -4.13 13.70
C HIS A 122 14.14 -4.86 13.01
N LEU A 123 14.13 -4.98 11.68
CA LEU A 123 15.25 -5.55 10.92
C LEU A 123 16.52 -4.74 11.10
N ASP A 124 16.45 -3.40 11.03
CA ASP A 124 17.59 -2.53 11.29
C ASP A 124 18.17 -2.72 12.70
N ALA A 125 17.31 -2.86 13.72
CA ALA A 125 17.73 -3.11 15.09
C ALA A 125 18.44 -4.47 15.24
N MET A 126 17.92 -5.52 14.58
CA MET A 126 18.56 -6.83 14.53
C MET A 126 19.96 -6.74 13.88
N SER A 127 20.08 -6.03 12.76
CA SER A 127 21.36 -5.82 12.07
C SER A 127 22.37 -5.03 12.92
N ALA A 128 21.94 -3.97 13.61
CA ALA A 128 22.83 -3.15 14.44
C ALA A 128 23.35 -3.90 15.68
N SER A 129 22.50 -4.70 16.33
CA SER A 129 22.87 -5.47 17.54
C SER A 129 23.99 -6.50 17.32
N ARG A 130 24.28 -6.85 16.06
CA ARG A 130 25.32 -7.81 15.70
C ARG A 130 26.68 -7.16 15.39
N HIS A 131 26.70 -5.88 14.99
CA HIS A 131 27.97 -5.19 14.74
C HIS A 131 28.71 -4.84 16.05
N GLU A 132 27.98 -4.66 17.15
CA GLU A 132 28.55 -4.46 18.49
C GLU A 132 28.90 -5.78 19.21
N GLY A 133 28.57 -6.93 18.61
CA GLY A 133 28.87 -8.23 19.17
C GLY A 133 28.93 -9.26 18.06
N ASP A 134 30.15 -9.53 17.59
CA ASP A 134 30.56 -10.84 17.09
C ASP A 134 30.40 -11.86 18.22
N ARG A 135 29.16 -12.04 18.69
CA ARG A 135 28.78 -13.18 19.49
C ARG A 135 28.92 -14.33 18.52
N GLU A 136 30.01 -15.07 18.67
CA GLU A 136 29.97 -16.51 18.48
C GLU A 136 28.58 -16.97 18.89
N GLU A 137 27.75 -17.37 17.92
CA GLU A 137 26.43 -17.90 18.20
C GLU A 137 26.69 -19.00 19.23
N GLY A 138 26.30 -18.75 20.50
CA GLY A 138 26.73 -19.61 21.58
C GLY A 138 26.37 -21.03 21.19
N VAL A 139 27.35 -21.94 21.18
CA VAL A 139 27.20 -23.30 20.66
C VAL A 139 25.95 -23.99 21.25
N TYR A 140 25.50 -23.52 22.41
CA TYR A 140 24.32 -23.97 23.11
C TYR A 140 23.28 -22.87 23.38
N CYS A 141 22.00 -23.20 23.24
CA CYS A 141 20.86 -22.38 23.67
C CYS A 141 19.97 -23.10 24.68
N THR A 142 19.43 -22.38 25.65
CA THR A 142 18.44 -22.92 26.60
C THR A 142 17.04 -22.58 26.12
N LEU A 143 16.19 -23.60 25.99
CA LEU A 143 14.81 -23.45 25.55
C LEU A 143 13.85 -23.92 26.63
N THR A 144 12.75 -23.20 26.80
CA THR A 144 11.63 -23.69 27.62
C THR A 144 10.85 -24.73 26.82
N VAL A 145 10.79 -25.96 27.32
CA VAL A 145 10.13 -27.10 26.67
C VAL A 145 9.14 -27.75 27.64
N ILE A 146 7.96 -28.09 27.13
CA ILE A 146 6.94 -28.86 27.85
C ILE A 146 6.78 -30.20 27.12
N LEU A 147 6.93 -31.32 27.83
CA LEU A 147 6.75 -32.66 27.27
C LEU A 147 5.55 -33.32 27.95
N ASN A 148 4.58 -33.81 27.17
CA ASN A 148 3.42 -34.54 27.69
C ASN A 148 2.65 -33.80 28.81
N SER A 149 2.54 -32.47 28.72
CA SER A 149 1.94 -31.61 29.76
C SER A 149 2.67 -31.64 31.11
N SER A 150 3.97 -31.96 31.13
CA SER A 150 4.82 -31.83 32.31
C SER A 150 5.03 -30.36 32.71
N ARG A 151 5.72 -30.13 33.84
CA ARG A 151 6.22 -28.80 34.20
C ARG A 151 7.25 -28.33 33.17
N ASP A 152 7.33 -27.01 32.99
CA ASP A 152 8.33 -26.33 32.17
C ASP A 152 9.74 -26.85 32.51
N MET A 153 10.42 -27.36 31.49
CA MET A 153 11.82 -27.75 31.57
C MET A 153 12.66 -26.74 30.79
N GLN A 154 13.90 -26.53 31.22
CA GLN A 154 14.86 -25.67 30.53
C GLN A 154 16.09 -26.46 30.06
N PRO A 155 15.93 -27.44 29.16
CA PRO A 155 17.06 -28.13 28.56
C PRO A 155 17.91 -27.17 27.72
N THR A 156 19.21 -27.47 27.67
CA THR A 156 20.20 -26.74 26.88
C THR A 156 20.58 -27.60 25.68
N PHE A 157 20.44 -27.04 24.47
CA PHE A 157 20.63 -27.73 23.20
C PHE A 157 21.79 -27.14 22.43
N ASN A 158 22.53 -27.97 21.70
CA ASN A 158 23.45 -27.48 20.69
C ASN A 158 22.66 -26.86 19.53
N ILE A 159 22.99 -25.63 19.13
CA ILE A 159 22.25 -24.90 18.10
C ILE A 159 22.37 -25.57 16.72
N GLU A 160 23.55 -26.06 16.36
CA GLU A 160 23.80 -26.72 15.06
C GLU A 160 23.03 -28.03 14.95
N GLU A 161 23.05 -28.85 15.99
CA GLU A 161 22.30 -30.11 16.01
C GLU A 161 20.79 -29.87 15.99
N LEU A 162 20.31 -28.90 16.79
CA LEU A 162 18.90 -28.54 16.81
C LEU A 162 18.44 -28.09 15.42
N ARG A 163 19.19 -27.19 14.77
CA ARG A 163 18.93 -26.72 13.41
C ARG A 163 18.91 -27.87 12.40
N ALA A 164 19.87 -28.79 12.49
CA ALA A 164 19.93 -29.96 11.62
C ALA A 164 18.67 -30.84 11.75
N VAL A 165 18.19 -31.07 12.97
CA VAL A 165 16.97 -31.87 13.24
C VAL A 165 15.73 -31.20 12.63
N ILE A 166 15.60 -29.88 12.76
CA ILE A 166 14.47 -29.12 12.22
C ILE A 166 14.68 -28.62 10.77
N GLN A 167 15.74 -29.09 10.11
CA GLN A 167 16.11 -28.75 8.73
C GLN A 167 16.27 -27.24 8.47
N LEU A 168 16.71 -26.48 9.48
CA LEU A 168 17.06 -25.08 9.30
C LEU A 168 18.52 -24.93 8.85
N PRO A 169 18.84 -23.90 8.03
CA PRO A 169 20.21 -23.60 7.64
C PRO A 169 21.12 -23.31 8.84
N LYS A 170 22.40 -23.67 8.70
CA LYS A 170 23.44 -23.40 9.70
C LYS A 170 23.71 -21.91 9.93
N TYR A 171 23.31 -21.07 8.98
CA TYR A 171 23.44 -19.62 9.06
C TYR A 171 22.09 -18.98 9.36
N SER A 172 22.11 -17.82 10.00
CA SER A 172 20.89 -17.06 10.27
C SER A 172 20.33 -16.48 8.97
N LEU A 173 19.12 -16.89 8.58
CA LEU A 173 18.48 -16.47 7.32
C LEU A 173 18.26 -14.95 7.19
N ILE A 174 18.11 -14.26 8.31
CA ILE A 174 17.86 -12.80 8.31
C ILE A 174 19.18 -12.03 8.42
N ALA A 175 20.11 -12.49 9.26
CA ALA A 175 21.34 -11.75 9.54
C ALA A 175 22.50 -12.07 8.58
N GLU A 176 22.63 -13.33 8.12
CA GLU A 176 23.64 -13.78 7.16
C GLU A 176 23.07 -14.03 5.76
N GLY A 177 21.77 -14.34 5.69
CA GLY A 177 21.08 -14.60 4.44
C GLY A 177 20.59 -13.33 3.76
N LEU A 178 19.28 -13.09 3.84
CA LEU A 178 18.52 -12.19 2.97
C LEU A 178 18.92 -10.71 3.05
N PHE A 179 19.46 -10.25 4.18
CA PHE A 179 19.76 -8.84 4.42
C PHE A 179 21.22 -8.54 4.75
N SER A 180 22.12 -9.53 4.66
CA SER A 180 23.56 -9.34 4.94
C SER A 180 24.20 -8.33 3.99
N ASN A 181 23.76 -8.33 2.73
CA ASN A 181 24.21 -7.40 1.69
C ASN A 181 23.02 -6.66 1.09
N PHE A 182 22.21 -5.99 1.92
CA PHE A 182 21.09 -5.22 1.40
C PHE A 182 21.57 -4.18 0.36
N GLN A 183 21.21 -4.42 -0.91
CA GLN A 183 21.45 -3.51 -2.02
C GLN A 183 20.10 -2.91 -2.45
N ARG A 184 20.05 -1.58 -2.59
CA ARG A 184 18.89 -0.92 -3.19
C ARG A 184 18.70 -1.41 -4.62
N GLN A 185 17.47 -1.77 -4.96
CA GLN A 185 17.13 -2.14 -6.34
C GLN A 185 17.30 -0.94 -7.27
N LEU A 186 17.60 -1.20 -8.55
CA LEU A 186 17.72 -0.14 -9.55
C LEU A 186 16.33 0.41 -9.88
N GLU A 187 16.12 1.68 -9.52
CA GLU A 187 14.85 2.37 -9.67
C GLU A 187 14.63 2.80 -11.13
N PRO A 188 13.37 2.84 -11.60
CA PRO A 188 13.08 3.29 -12.95
C PRO A 188 13.57 4.74 -13.16
N ALA A 189 14.27 4.97 -14.26
CA ALA A 189 14.86 6.27 -14.59
C ALA A 189 13.82 7.32 -15.00
N VAL A 190 12.68 6.89 -15.54
CA VAL A 190 11.67 7.76 -16.14
C VAL A 190 10.32 7.56 -15.46
N ASN A 191 9.65 8.67 -15.16
CA ASN A 191 8.27 8.65 -14.71
C ASN A 191 7.39 8.22 -15.89
N MET A 192 6.54 7.22 -15.69
CA MET A 192 5.51 6.88 -16.67
C MET A 192 4.22 7.51 -16.22
N GLU A 193 3.61 8.29 -17.10
CA GLU A 193 2.22 8.72 -16.92
C GLU A 193 1.33 7.47 -16.87
N ASP A 194 0.39 7.45 -15.93
CA ASP A 194 -0.65 6.41 -15.85
C ASP A 194 -1.65 6.67 -16.99
N ILE A 195 -1.30 6.18 -18.18
CA ILE A 195 -2.18 6.25 -19.34
C ILE A 195 -3.24 5.17 -19.13
N ASN A 196 -4.44 5.57 -18.70
CA ASN A 196 -5.58 4.67 -18.72
C ASN A 196 -5.67 4.05 -20.11
N HIS A 197 -5.68 2.72 -20.20
CA HIS A 197 -5.99 2.01 -21.42
C HIS A 197 -7.46 2.29 -21.78
N VAL A 198 -7.70 3.39 -22.49
CA VAL A 198 -9.01 3.73 -23.07
C VAL A 198 -8.94 3.39 -24.55
N SER A 199 -8.95 2.10 -24.88
CA SER A 199 -9.25 1.53 -26.20
C SER A 199 -9.59 0.05 -25.94
N ASP A 200 -10.73 -0.52 -26.31
CA ASP A 200 -11.68 -0.31 -27.43
C ASP A 200 -13.14 -0.55 -26.97
#